data_AF-A0A6P1CWP2-F1
#
_entry.id   AF-A0A6P1CWP2-F1
#
_cell.length_a   1.000
_cell.length_b   1.000
_cell.length_c   1.000
_cell.angle_alpha   90.00
_cell.angle_beta   90.00
_cell.angle_gamma   90.00
#
_symmetry.space_group_name_H-M   'P 1'
#
loop_
_entity.id
_entity.type
_entity.pdbx_description
1 polymer ?
#
loop_
_entity_poly.entity_id
_entity_poly.type
_entity_poly.pdbx_seq_one_letter_code
_entity_poly.pdbx_strand_id
1 'polypeptide(L)'
;ICSGVFALARTGLLDGRSATTHWARADQLQSEFPDVRVEPDVLYVDHDDVATSAGAGAGIDLCLHLVRRDHGAAHAALLARHMVMPPHRDGGQAQYAPPAPPGEALNGLLDWAGERLATPLSVGDLAAHLNISPRTLARRFEDQ
;
A
#
# COMPACT_ATOMS: atom_id res chain seq x y z
N ILE A 1 6.53 8.22 9.94
CA ILE A 1 5.15 8.06 9.42
C ILE A 1 5.06 8.70 8.04
N CYS A 2 4.58 7.95 7.05
CA CYS A 2 4.36 8.39 5.67
C CYS A 2 5.60 9.08 5.09
N SER A 3 5.47 10.28 4.55
CA SER A 3 6.57 11.08 4.01
C SER A 3 7.55 11.60 5.08
N GLY A 4 7.26 11.44 6.37
CA GLY A 4 8.18 11.82 7.44
C GLY A 4 9.50 11.03 7.39
N VAL A 5 9.51 9.86 6.76
CA VAL A 5 10.73 9.06 6.55
C VAL A 5 11.82 9.79 5.76
N PHE A 6 11.47 10.71 4.86
CA PHE A 6 12.46 11.45 4.05
C PHE A 6 13.31 12.38 4.92
N ALA A 7 12.70 13.01 5.93
CA ALA A 7 13.42 13.82 6.89
C ALA A 7 14.40 12.97 7.70
N LEU A 8 13.97 11.76 8.09
CA LEU A 8 14.78 10.81 8.84
C LEU A 8 15.93 10.24 7.99
N ALA A 9 15.68 9.88 6.74
CA ALA A 9 16.71 9.39 5.81
C ALA A 9 17.81 10.43 5.57
N ARG A 10 17.47 11.72 5.47
CA ARG A 10 18.47 12.81 5.34
C ARG A 10 19.43 12.95 6.52
N THR A 11 19.12 12.35 7.67
CA THR A 11 20.03 12.36 8.83
C THR A 11 21.07 11.24 8.79
N GLY A 12 20.94 10.27 7.88
CA GLY A 12 21.76 9.04 7.85
C GLY A 12 21.35 7.99 8.90
N LEU A 13 20.34 8.25 9.73
CA LEU A 13 19.88 7.29 10.75
C LEU A 13 19.30 6.00 10.16
N LEU A 14 18.96 5.99 8.87
CA LEU A 14 18.40 4.83 8.17
C LEU A 14 19.41 4.11 7.27
N ASP A 15 20.66 4.58 7.22
CA ASP A 15 21.66 4.01 6.31
C ASP A 15 21.95 2.54 6.68
N GLY A 16 21.81 1.64 5.70
CA GLY A 16 21.93 0.19 5.87
C GLY A 16 20.75 -0.47 6.59
N ARG A 17 19.72 0.28 6.99
CA ARG A 17 18.54 -0.23 7.71
C ARG A 17 17.34 -0.35 6.79
N SER A 18 16.38 -1.20 7.16
CA SER A 18 15.10 -1.25 6.47
C SER A 18 14.18 -0.12 6.92
N ALA A 19 13.37 0.38 5.99
CA ALA A 19 12.35 1.39 6.26
C ALA A 19 11.16 1.21 5.32
N THR A 20 9.98 1.59 5.79
CA THR A 20 8.77 1.68 4.96
C THR A 20 8.28 3.11 4.85
N THR A 21 7.49 3.36 3.81
CA THR A 21 6.76 4.61 3.58
C THR A 21 5.44 4.32 2.88
N HIS A 22 4.64 5.34 2.63
CA HIS A 22 3.44 5.18 1.85
C HIS A 22 3.77 4.60 0.46
N TRP A 23 3.08 3.54 0.02
CA TRP A 23 3.37 2.82 -1.24
C TRP A 23 3.69 3.75 -2.43
N ALA A 24 2.92 4.83 -2.61
CA ALA A 24 3.11 5.83 -3.68
C ALA A 24 4.44 6.62 -3.62
N ARG A 25 5.23 6.46 -2.56
CA ARG A 25 6.50 7.14 -2.31
C ARG A 25 7.67 6.17 -2.14
N ALA A 26 7.44 4.85 -2.20
CA ALA A 26 8.48 3.87 -1.95
C ALA A 26 9.61 3.94 -2.99
N ASP A 27 9.27 4.00 -4.28
CA ASP A 27 10.26 4.14 -5.36
C ASP A 27 11.05 5.46 -5.26
N GLN A 28 10.36 6.53 -4.86
CA GLN A 28 11.02 7.82 -4.63
C GLN A 28 12.02 7.73 -3.47
N LEU A 29 11.62 7.12 -2.35
CA LEU A 29 12.51 6.94 -1.20
C LEU A 29 13.74 6.10 -1.58
N GLN A 30 13.54 5.00 -2.31
CA GLN A 30 14.63 4.09 -2.69
C GLN A 30 15.62 4.77 -3.64
N SER A 31 15.13 5.61 -4.56
CA SER A 31 15.97 6.33 -5.52
C SER A 31 16.73 7.50 -4.91
N GLU A 32 16.12 8.24 -3.96
CA GLU A 32 16.79 9.36 -3.29
C GLU A 32 17.78 8.90 -2.21
N PHE A 33 17.56 7.73 -1.59
CA PHE A 33 18.35 7.21 -0.48
C PHE A 33 18.74 5.74 -0.72
N PRO A 34 19.75 5.48 -1.59
CA PRO A 34 20.10 4.12 -2.02
C PRO A 34 20.63 3.21 -0.90
N ASP A 35 21.15 3.79 0.18
CA ASP A 35 21.64 3.04 1.33
C ASP A 35 20.51 2.57 2.27
N VAL A 36 19.29 3.06 2.09
CA VAL A 36 18.10 2.60 2.82
C VAL A 36 17.50 1.40 2.09
N ARG A 37 17.22 0.31 2.82
CA ARG A 37 16.47 -0.84 2.29
C ARG A 37 14.97 -0.56 2.36
N VAL A 38 14.38 -0.11 1.26
CA VAL A 38 12.94 0.22 1.27
C VAL A 38 12.10 -1.05 1.21
N GLU A 39 11.20 -1.22 2.19
CA GLU A 39 10.20 -2.28 2.25
C GLU A 39 8.82 -1.69 1.88
N PRO A 40 8.38 -1.76 0.61
CA PRO A 40 7.19 -1.06 0.14
C PRO A 40 5.88 -1.68 0.65
N ASP A 41 5.90 -2.94 1.05
CA ASP A 41 4.67 -3.69 1.32
C ASP A 41 4.27 -3.66 2.79
N VAL A 42 5.17 -3.36 3.72
CA VAL A 42 4.90 -3.46 5.16
C VAL A 42 4.23 -2.19 5.72
N LEU A 43 3.36 -2.35 6.72
CA LEU A 43 2.72 -1.24 7.42
C LEU A 43 3.72 -0.43 8.24
N TYR A 44 4.63 -1.09 8.95
CA TYR A 44 5.68 -0.43 9.72
C TYR A 44 6.91 -1.31 9.89
N VAL A 45 8.04 -0.66 10.12
CA VAL A 45 9.32 -1.27 10.52
C VAL A 45 9.75 -0.60 11.82
N ASP A 46 10.15 -1.40 12.81
CA ASP A 46 10.62 -0.92 14.10
C ASP A 46 12.02 -1.51 14.39
N HIS A 47 13.00 -0.64 14.66
CA HIS A 47 14.37 -0.97 15.06
C HIS A 47 14.65 -0.66 16.54
N ASP A 48 13.60 -0.49 17.35
CA ASP A 48 13.62 -0.09 18.76
C ASP A 48 14.05 1.38 19.02
N ASP A 49 15.08 1.87 18.32
CA ASP A 49 15.55 3.27 18.39
C ASP A 49 14.86 4.17 17.37
N VAL A 50 14.43 3.60 16.25
CA VAL A 50 13.77 4.30 15.17
C VAL A 50 12.73 3.41 14.49
N ALA A 51 11.55 3.97 14.25
CA ALA A 51 10.48 3.28 13.55
C ALA A 51 9.93 4.11 12.40
N THR A 52 9.59 3.42 11.32
CA THR A 52 8.97 4.00 10.13
C THR A 52 7.64 3.32 9.88
N SER A 53 6.69 4.06 9.30
CA SER A 53 5.39 3.50 8.96
C SER A 53 4.92 4.08 7.65
N ALA A 54 4.06 3.32 6.99
CA ALA A 54 3.42 3.66 5.73
C ALA A 54 2.43 4.84 5.90
N GLY A 55 1.18 4.69 5.47
CA GLY A 55 0.16 5.74 5.58
C GLY A 55 -0.25 6.08 7.02
N ALA A 56 -1.14 7.06 7.16
CA ALA A 56 -1.63 7.52 8.48
C ALA A 56 -2.24 6.38 9.32
N GLY A 57 -3.02 5.48 8.69
CA GLY A 57 -3.56 4.30 9.37
C GLY A 57 -2.47 3.38 9.91
N ALA A 58 -1.41 3.14 9.13
CA ALA A 58 -0.26 2.35 9.57
C ALA A 58 0.56 3.04 10.68
N GLY A 59 0.54 4.37 10.74
CA GLY A 59 1.06 5.13 11.87
C GLY A 59 0.32 4.83 13.17
N ILE A 60 -1.00 4.64 13.12
CA ILE A 60 -1.78 4.22 14.30
C ILE A 60 -1.40 2.80 14.72
N ASP A 61 -1.25 1.87 13.77
CA ASP A 61 -0.77 0.51 14.09
C ASP A 61 0.61 0.55 14.73
N LEU A 62 1.55 1.35 14.21
CA LEU A 62 2.87 1.51 14.84
C LEU A 62 2.75 2.05 16.27
N CYS A 63 1.91 3.06 16.52
CA CYS A 63 1.69 3.54 17.89
C CYS A 63 1.14 2.44 18.81
N LEU A 64 0.18 1.64 18.34
CA LEU A 64 -0.35 0.52 19.10
C LEU A 64 0.69 -0.60 19.30
N HIS A 65 1.60 -0.81 18.33
CA HIS A 65 2.74 -1.71 18.44
C HIS A 65 3.66 -1.31 19.59
N LEU A 66 4.04 -0.03 19.63
CA LEU A 66 4.92 0.51 20.69
C LEU A 66 4.26 0.37 22.07
N VAL A 67 2.97 0.73 22.20
CA VAL A 67 2.23 0.52 23.45
C VAL A 67 2.17 -0.95 23.83
N ARG A 68 1.97 -1.85 22.86
CA ARG A 68 1.95 -3.29 23.12
C ARG A 68 3.30 -3.79 23.63
N ARG A 69 4.41 -3.27 23.10
CA ARG A 69 5.77 -3.62 23.52
C ARG A 69 6.04 -3.14 24.95
N ASP A 70 5.62 -1.92 25.27
CA ASP A 70 5.94 -1.27 26.55
C ASP A 70 4.96 -1.64 27.68
N HIS A 71 3.68 -1.89 27.35
CA HIS A 71 2.58 -2.07 28.32
C HIS A 71 1.77 -3.35 28.11
N GLY A 72 2.15 -4.20 27.16
CA GLY A 72 1.52 -5.48 26.88
C GLY A 72 0.28 -5.40 25.99
N ALA A 73 -0.08 -6.55 25.42
CA ALA A 73 -1.14 -6.66 24.41
C ALA A 73 -2.53 -6.26 24.93
N ALA A 74 -2.83 -6.53 26.20
CA ALA A 74 -4.14 -6.19 26.79
C ALA A 74 -4.37 -4.66 26.84
N HIS A 75 -3.33 -3.89 27.14
CA HIS A 75 -3.43 -2.43 27.20
C HIS A 75 -3.57 -1.81 25.80
N ALA A 76 -2.77 -2.27 24.84
CA ALA A 76 -2.90 -1.85 23.45
C ALA A 76 -4.30 -2.16 22.88
N ALA A 77 -4.84 -3.35 23.19
CA ALA A 77 -6.20 -3.72 22.78
C ALA A 77 -7.28 -2.82 23.42
N LEU A 78 -7.11 -2.43 24.69
CA LEU A 78 -8.02 -1.50 25.36
C LEU A 78 -8.01 -0.12 24.66
N LEU A 79 -6.83 0.41 24.33
CA LEU A 79 -6.71 1.69 23.62
C LEU A 79 -7.33 1.64 22.23
N ALA A 80 -7.08 0.59 21.46
CA ALA A 80 -7.71 0.41 20.14
C ALA A 80 -9.24 0.45 20.23
N ARG A 81 -9.83 -0.20 21.26
CA ARG A 81 -11.28 -0.16 21.51
C ARG A 81 -11.77 1.23 21.91
N HIS A 82 -11.01 1.99 22.72
CA HIS A 82 -11.35 3.38 23.03
C HIS A 82 -11.27 4.31 21.83
N MET A 83 -10.38 4.03 20.88
CA MET A 83 -10.29 4.73 19.60
C MET A 83 -11.36 4.30 18.59
N VAL A 84 -12.22 3.31 18.93
CA VAL A 84 -13.21 2.72 18.02
C VAL A 84 -12.55 2.16 16.75
N MET A 85 -11.38 1.55 16.92
CA MET A 85 -10.59 0.96 15.85
C MET A 85 -10.58 -0.57 15.94
N PRO A 86 -10.32 -1.28 14.84
CA PRO A 86 -10.00 -2.71 14.90
C PRO A 86 -8.75 -2.94 15.77
N PRO A 87 -8.54 -4.19 16.25
CA PRO A 87 -7.28 -4.56 16.89
C PRO A 87 -6.07 -4.24 16.01
N HIS A 88 -4.94 -3.97 16.65
CA HIS A 88 -3.65 -3.71 16.00
C HIS A 88 -3.36 -4.68 14.85
N ARG A 89 -3.00 -4.13 13.69
CA ARG A 89 -2.47 -4.89 12.54
C ARG A 89 -0.96 -5.10 12.68
N ASP A 90 -0.48 -6.30 12.39
CA ASP A 90 0.96 -6.57 12.45
C ASP A 90 1.74 -5.84 11.34
N GLY A 91 2.97 -5.43 11.65
CA GLY A 91 3.79 -4.60 10.77
C GLY A 91 4.04 -5.22 9.39
N GLY A 92 4.21 -6.54 9.33
CA GLY A 92 4.42 -7.26 8.07
C GLY A 92 3.18 -7.41 7.19
N GLN A 93 2.02 -6.89 7.59
CA GLN A 93 0.84 -6.88 6.74
C GLN A 93 1.07 -5.99 5.51
N ALA A 94 0.56 -6.44 4.36
CA ALA A 94 0.60 -5.70 3.11
C ALA A 94 -0.15 -4.35 3.21
N GLN A 95 0.38 -3.30 2.58
CA GLN A 95 -0.34 -2.06 2.34
C GLN A 95 -1.51 -2.26 1.38
N TYR A 96 -2.51 -1.37 1.48
CA TYR A 96 -3.58 -1.28 0.49
C TYR A 96 -3.14 -0.43 -0.71
N ALA A 97 -2.10 -0.88 -1.41
CA ALA A 97 -1.73 -0.31 -2.69
C ALA A 97 -2.82 -0.66 -3.73
N PRO A 98 -3.19 0.26 -4.63
CA PRO A 98 -4.03 -0.09 -5.76
C PRO A 98 -3.33 -1.18 -6.59
N PRO A 99 -4.09 -2.10 -7.22
CA PRO A 99 -3.49 -3.04 -8.15
C PRO A 99 -2.76 -2.25 -9.26
N ALA A 100 -1.74 -2.88 -9.84
CA ALA A 100 -1.07 -2.33 -11.00
C ALA A 100 -2.14 -1.97 -12.07
N PRO A 101 -2.00 -0.82 -12.76
CA PRO A 101 -2.89 -0.52 -13.85
C PRO A 101 -2.84 -1.66 -14.85
N PRO A 102 -3.98 -2.00 -15.48
CA PRO A 102 -3.98 -3.07 -16.44
C PRO A 102 -2.89 -2.86 -17.50
N GLY A 103 -2.15 -3.92 -17.83
CA GLY A 103 -1.16 -3.90 -18.91
C GLY A 103 -1.79 -3.48 -20.24
N GLU A 104 -0.94 -3.09 -21.21
CA GLU A 104 -1.33 -2.49 -22.51
C GLU A 104 -2.50 -3.20 -23.22
N ALA A 105 -2.65 -4.50 -23.01
CA ALA A 105 -3.72 -5.31 -23.56
C ALA A 105 -5.15 -4.90 -23.16
N LEU A 106 -5.31 -4.18 -22.03
CA LEU A 106 -6.59 -3.66 -21.51
C LEU A 106 -6.57 -2.14 -21.32
N ASN A 107 -5.53 -1.44 -21.82
CA ASN A 107 -5.41 0.02 -21.71
C ASN A 107 -6.63 0.73 -22.32
N GLY A 108 -7.12 1.76 -21.61
CA GLY A 108 -8.28 2.56 -22.01
C GLY A 108 -9.65 1.89 -21.83
N LEU A 109 -9.71 0.55 -21.62
CA LEU A 109 -10.97 -0.13 -21.40
C LEU A 109 -11.63 0.28 -20.08
N LEU A 110 -10.86 0.32 -18.99
CA LEU A 110 -11.37 0.72 -17.68
C LEU A 110 -11.79 2.19 -17.66
N ASP A 111 -11.05 3.07 -18.34
CA ASP A 111 -11.41 4.49 -18.46
C ASP A 111 -12.72 4.65 -19.25
N TRP A 112 -12.83 3.98 -20.41
CA TRP A 112 -14.04 3.97 -21.23
C TRP A 112 -15.27 3.44 -20.49
N ALA A 113 -15.09 2.37 -19.70
CA ALA A 113 -16.14 1.78 -18.89
C ALA A 113 -16.51 2.68 -17.71
N GLY A 114 -15.52 3.34 -17.09
CA GLY A 114 -15.69 4.29 -16.01
C GLY A 114 -16.50 5.53 -16.41
N GLU A 115 -16.36 6.00 -17.65
CA GLU A 115 -17.20 7.07 -18.22
C GLU A 115 -18.66 6.63 -18.45
N ARG A 116 -18.95 5.32 -18.41
CA ARG A 116 -20.23 4.70 -18.83
C ARG A 116 -20.93 3.93 -17.70
N LEU A 117 -20.61 4.24 -16.44
CA LEU A 117 -21.18 3.56 -15.27
C LEU A 117 -22.72 3.65 -15.18
N ALA A 118 -23.34 4.62 -15.85
CA ALA A 118 -24.80 4.76 -15.91
C ALA A 118 -25.47 3.79 -16.89
N THR A 119 -24.71 3.08 -17.73
CA THR A 119 -25.21 2.13 -18.73
C THR A 119 -24.79 0.71 -18.40
N PRO A 120 -25.68 -0.30 -18.51
CA PRO A 120 -25.27 -1.69 -18.40
C PRO A 120 -24.25 -2.04 -19.50
N LEU A 121 -23.04 -2.42 -19.11
CA LEU A 121 -21.99 -2.86 -20.02
C LEU A 121 -21.91 -4.40 -20.01
N SER A 122 -22.04 -5.02 -21.17
CA SER A 122 -21.83 -6.46 -21.34
C SER A 122 -20.38 -6.78 -21.70
N VAL A 123 -19.97 -8.04 -21.54
CA VAL A 123 -18.67 -8.54 -22.03
C VAL A 123 -18.54 -8.32 -23.55
N GLY A 124 -19.66 -8.36 -24.29
CA GLY A 124 -19.68 -8.05 -25.72
C GLY A 124 -19.31 -6.60 -26.01
N ASP A 125 -19.82 -5.66 -25.22
CA ASP A 125 -19.55 -4.22 -25.39
C ASP A 125 -18.08 -3.90 -25.08
N LEU A 126 -17.54 -4.51 -24.02
CA LEU A 126 -16.12 -4.39 -23.67
C LEU A 126 -15.20 -4.95 -24.76
N ALA A 127 -15.56 -6.10 -25.32
CA ALA A 127 -14.78 -6.74 -26.38
C ALA A 127 -14.86 -5.93 -27.68
N ALA A 128 -16.04 -5.39 -28.00
CA ALA A 128 -16.26 -4.53 -29.16
C ALA A 128 -15.44 -3.23 -29.07
N HIS A 129 -15.38 -2.60 -27.89
CA HIS A 129 -14.58 -1.39 -27.68
C HIS A 129 -13.09 -1.61 -28.01
N LEU A 130 -12.55 -2.78 -27.66
CA LEU A 130 -11.18 -3.16 -27.96
C LEU A 130 -10.99 -3.80 -29.35
N ASN A 131 -12.04 -3.92 -30.15
CA ASN A 131 -12.04 -4.63 -31.45
C ASN A 131 -11.51 -6.07 -31.36
N ILE A 132 -11.86 -6.79 -30.30
CA ILE A 132 -11.47 -8.19 -30.08
C ILE A 132 -12.69 -9.06 -29.81
N SER A 133 -12.51 -10.38 -29.86
CA SER A 133 -13.57 -11.31 -29.44
C SER A 133 -13.68 -11.38 -27.92
N PRO A 134 -14.87 -11.70 -27.36
CA PRO A 134 -15.04 -11.94 -25.92
C PRO A 134 -14.08 -12.98 -25.36
N ARG A 135 -13.73 -14.01 -26.16
CA ARG A 135 -12.74 -15.02 -25.78
C ARG A 135 -11.33 -14.45 -25.67
N THR A 136 -10.95 -13.54 -26.56
CA THR A 136 -9.64 -12.86 -26.51
C THR A 136 -9.57 -11.89 -25.34
N LEU A 137 -10.68 -11.21 -25.06
CA LEU A 137 -10.82 -10.34 -23.89
C LEU A 137 -10.64 -11.15 -22.60
N ALA A 138 -11.34 -12.27 -22.44
CA ALA A 138 -11.23 -13.14 -21.27
C ALA A 138 -9.78 -13.61 -21.03
N ARG A 139 -9.09 -14.07 -22.09
CA ARG A 139 -7.68 -14.47 -21.99
C ARG A 139 -6.77 -13.31 -21.56
N ARG A 140 -6.98 -12.11 -22.09
CA ARG A 140 -6.21 -10.91 -21.70
C ARG A 140 -6.42 -10.51 -20.24
N PHE A 141 -7.57 -10.84 -19.64
CA PHE A 141 -7.82 -10.66 -18.20
C PHE A 141 -7.15 -11.75 -17.34
N GLU A 142 -6.99 -12.97 -17.86
CA GLU A 142 -6.26 -14.06 -17.19
C GLU A 142 -4.74 -13.86 -17.23
N ASP A 143 -4.23 -13.21 -18.28
CA ASP A 143 -2.79 -12.94 -18.47
C ASP A 143 -2.27 -11.68 -17.70
N GLN A 144 -3.13 -11.03 -16.90
CA GLN A 144 -2.81 -9.84 -16.07
C GLN A 144 -2.52 -10.24 -14.63
#